data_AF-A0A2G6H2I2-F1
#
_entry.id   AF-A0A2G6H2I2-F1
#
_cell.length_a   1.000
_cell.length_b   1.000
_cell.length_c   1.000
_cell.angle_alpha   90.00
_cell.angle_beta   90.00
_cell.angle_gamma   90.00
#
_symmetry.space_group_name_H-M   'P 1'
#
loop_
_entity.id
_entity.type
_entity.pdbx_description
1 polymer ?
#
loop_
_entity_poly.entity_id
_entity_poly.type
_entity_poly.pdbx_seq_one_letter_code
_entity_poly.pdbx_strand_id
1 'polypeptide(L)'
;MKPGLFTSIVLGMVLSACSLFKPAEQDERVARVQDVFLLASELDGAIPGHVSEEDSAVLAERYIDKWVKEQLMCLHARHALSEEQQDFKRQLAAYHRSLLIYNYRKELLRQKLDTLVPESEIKSYYQKNLNNYLLEHDIIKGSYIKLPRSAPRINEVRQWSRSNGEDDLAELRDYCSDQAEKFSDFNDEWIDFPAISQEFPMQIYQPSRYLRYNKNLETKDSLYRYFLHISDHIPKGETAPLELVKEDIINIILNKRKLDFIRQLEQQVYREGISRNQFEIYK
;
A
#
# COMPACT_ATOMS: atom_id res chain seq x y z
N MET A 1 87.37 -2.06 39.72
CA MET A 1 87.35 -1.40 38.41
C MET A 1 85.90 -1.08 38.05
N LYS A 2 85.60 0.19 37.75
CA LYS A 2 84.31 0.71 37.25
C LYS A 2 84.03 0.19 35.82
N PRO A 3 82.89 0.52 35.17
CA PRO A 3 81.48 0.35 35.55
C PRO A 3 80.61 -0.13 34.35
N GLY A 4 79.28 -0.26 34.50
CA GLY A 4 78.35 -0.33 33.35
C GLY A 4 76.96 -0.84 33.74
N LEU A 5 76.04 0.03 34.15
CA LEU A 5 75.01 0.63 33.30
C LEU A 5 73.82 -0.33 33.04
N PHE A 6 72.83 -0.35 33.94
CA PHE A 6 71.46 -0.79 33.63
C PHE A 6 70.47 -0.10 34.57
N THR A 7 70.26 1.19 34.32
CA THR A 7 69.08 1.94 34.76
C THR A 7 68.32 2.35 33.51
N SER A 8 66.97 2.34 33.61
CA SER A 8 65.98 2.86 32.66
C SER A 8 65.40 1.87 31.64
N ILE A 9 64.52 0.97 32.09
CA ILE A 9 63.38 0.50 31.28
C ILE A 9 62.16 0.27 32.19
N VAL A 10 61.55 1.34 32.72
CA VAL A 10 60.22 1.25 33.40
C VAL A 10 59.25 2.39 33.01
N LEU A 11 59.63 3.34 32.14
CA LEU A 11 58.78 4.51 31.85
C LEU A 11 57.94 4.43 30.55
N GLY A 12 57.79 3.26 29.94
CA GLY A 12 57.25 3.13 28.58
C GLY A 12 55.80 2.66 28.44
N MET A 13 55.02 2.47 29.51
CA MET A 13 53.78 1.67 29.43
C MET A 13 52.54 2.30 30.10
N VAL A 14 52.39 3.64 30.06
CA VAL A 14 51.19 4.32 30.60
C VAL A 14 50.51 5.28 29.60
N LEU A 15 50.92 5.34 28.32
CA LEU A 15 50.35 6.30 27.36
C LEU A 15 49.35 5.73 26.34
N SER A 16 48.95 4.46 26.44
CA SER A 16 48.06 3.83 25.45
C SER A 16 46.59 3.67 25.87
N ALA A 17 46.12 4.43 26.86
CA ALA A 17 44.73 4.33 27.35
C ALA A 17 43.83 5.54 26.99
N CYS A 18 44.31 6.53 26.22
CA CYS A 18 43.54 7.75 25.93
C CYS A 18 43.03 7.89 24.47
N SER A 19 42.89 6.79 23.71
CA SER A 19 42.28 6.83 22.37
C SER A 19 40.89 6.18 22.29
N LEU A 20 40.29 5.81 23.43
CA LEU A 20 38.98 5.13 23.48
C LEU A 20 37.81 6.01 23.96
N PHE A 21 37.97 7.33 23.93
CA PHE A 21 36.87 8.29 24.03
C PHE A 21 36.88 9.15 22.78
N LYS A 22 36.24 8.66 21.71
CA LYS A 22 35.70 9.58 20.71
C LYS A 22 34.56 10.34 21.41
N PRO A 23 34.60 11.68 21.50
CA PRO A 23 33.40 12.43 21.84
C PRO A 23 32.32 12.00 20.85
N ALA A 24 31.10 11.74 21.33
CA ALA A 24 29.95 11.59 20.44
C ALA A 24 29.97 12.76 19.45
N GLU A 25 29.93 12.48 18.15
CA GLU A 25 29.85 13.52 17.12
C GLU A 25 28.78 14.52 17.53
N GLN A 26 29.22 15.76 17.75
CA GLN A 26 28.35 16.82 18.21
C GLN A 26 27.50 17.20 17.00
N ASP A 27 26.26 16.71 16.98
CA ASP A 27 25.29 16.94 15.90
C ASP A 27 25.29 18.42 15.48
N GLU A 28 25.55 18.65 14.19
CA GLU A 28 25.82 19.98 13.65
C GLU A 28 24.56 20.85 13.71
N ARG A 29 24.70 22.12 14.07
CA ARG A 29 23.57 23.05 14.19
C ARG A 29 23.37 23.77 12.86
N VAL A 30 22.18 23.64 12.28
CA VAL A 30 21.84 24.21 10.97
C VAL A 30 21.08 25.53 11.09
N ALA A 31 20.19 25.66 12.07
CA ALA A 31 19.46 26.90 12.33
C ALA A 31 19.16 27.10 13.82
N ARG A 32 18.77 28.32 14.21
CA ARG A 32 18.42 28.66 15.59
C ARG A 32 17.33 29.71 15.67
N VAL A 33 16.34 29.50 16.54
CA VAL A 33 15.35 30.49 16.96
C VAL A 33 15.36 30.54 18.50
N GLN A 34 15.88 31.64 19.06
CA GLN A 34 16.20 31.77 20.49
C GLN A 34 17.07 30.62 21.02
N ASP A 35 16.54 29.82 21.94
CA ASP A 35 17.21 28.69 22.59
C ASP A 35 16.91 27.34 21.92
N VAL A 36 16.11 27.34 20.84
CA VAL A 36 15.80 26.14 20.05
C VAL A 36 16.73 26.09 18.84
N PHE A 37 17.36 24.94 18.64
CA PHE A 37 18.28 24.67 17.53
C PHE A 37 17.68 23.62 16.62
N LEU A 38 17.87 23.77 15.31
CA LEU A 38 17.65 22.72 14.33
C LEU A 38 18.98 21.99 14.11
N LEU A 39 18.99 20.69 14.30
CA LEU A 39 20.18 19.84 14.13
C LEU A 39 20.24 19.23 12.72
N ALA A 40 21.45 18.89 12.28
CA ALA A 40 21.69 18.29 10.97
C ALA A 40 20.98 16.93 10.85
N SER A 41 20.97 16.12 11.92
CA SER A 41 20.24 14.85 11.93
C SER A 41 18.72 15.00 11.73
N GLU A 42 18.12 16.09 12.23
CA GLU A 42 16.70 16.38 12.04
C GLU A 42 16.39 16.78 10.59
N LEU A 43 17.34 17.46 9.95
CA LEU A 43 17.26 17.84 8.54
C LEU A 43 17.41 16.61 7.64
N ASP A 44 18.37 15.72 7.93
CA ASP A 44 18.60 14.50 7.17
C ASP A 44 17.39 13.55 7.23
N GLY A 45 16.73 13.46 8.38
CA GLY A 45 15.50 12.67 8.52
C GLY A 45 14.29 13.24 7.76
N ALA A 46 14.35 14.52 7.37
CA ALA A 46 13.26 15.20 6.67
C ALA A 46 13.41 15.24 5.15
N ILE A 47 14.62 15.00 4.63
CA ILE A 47 14.91 14.99 3.19
C ILE A 47 14.84 13.55 2.65
N PRO A 48 14.02 13.26 1.61
CA PRO A 48 13.98 11.93 1.01
C PRO A 48 15.34 11.58 0.37
N GLY A 49 15.91 10.42 0.69
CA GLY A 49 17.26 10.02 0.24
C GLY A 49 17.43 9.67 -1.25
N HIS A 50 16.48 10.03 -2.12
CA HIS A 50 16.45 9.69 -3.55
C HIS A 50 16.36 10.94 -4.45
N VAL A 51 16.98 12.03 -4.01
CA VAL A 51 16.91 13.35 -4.67
C VAL A 51 18.32 13.77 -5.10
N SER A 52 18.44 14.53 -6.21
CA SER A 52 19.72 15.05 -6.71
C SER A 52 20.37 16.01 -5.70
N GLU A 53 21.67 16.30 -5.82
CA GLU A 53 22.36 17.20 -4.88
C GLU A 53 21.80 18.63 -4.95
N GLU A 54 21.53 19.17 -6.14
CA GLU A 54 20.93 20.49 -6.30
C GLU A 54 19.49 20.55 -5.74
N ASP A 55 18.69 19.52 -5.98
CA ASP A 55 17.32 19.45 -5.46
C ASP A 55 17.33 19.26 -3.93
N SER A 56 18.31 18.54 -3.39
CA SER A 56 18.50 18.35 -1.95
C SER A 56 18.84 19.66 -1.23
N ALA A 57 19.69 20.51 -1.81
CA ALA A 57 20.02 21.81 -1.23
C ALA A 57 18.80 22.75 -1.18
N VAL A 58 17.98 22.77 -2.24
CA VAL A 58 16.75 23.57 -2.29
C VAL A 58 15.70 23.04 -1.30
N LEU A 59 15.58 21.73 -1.15
CA LEU A 59 14.70 21.11 -0.15
C LEU A 59 15.15 21.42 1.28
N ALA A 60 16.46 21.36 1.54
CA ALA A 60 17.05 21.72 2.82
C ALA A 60 16.72 23.17 3.19
N GLU A 61 16.97 24.12 2.28
CA GLU A 61 16.66 25.54 2.50
C GLU A 61 15.16 25.74 2.79
N ARG A 62 14.27 25.12 2.01
CA ARG A 62 12.81 25.19 2.25
C ARG A 62 12.39 24.60 3.58
N TYR A 63 13.02 23.50 4.00
CA TYR A 63 12.73 22.88 5.29
C TYR A 63 13.17 23.78 6.44
N ILE A 64 14.40 24.33 6.37
CA ILE A 64 14.93 25.27 7.35
C ILE A 64 14.01 26.50 7.44
N ASP A 65 13.63 27.08 6.30
CA ASP A 65 12.71 28.22 6.25
C ASP A 65 11.37 27.93 6.90
N LYS A 66 10.79 26.76 6.60
CA LYS A 66 9.53 26.31 7.21
C LYS A 66 9.68 26.16 8.72
N TRP A 67 10.74 25.48 9.16
CA TRP A 67 11.03 25.28 10.58
C TRP A 67 11.19 26.61 11.31
N VAL A 68 11.96 27.56 10.75
CA VAL A 68 12.15 28.89 11.33
C VAL A 68 10.81 29.63 11.46
N LYS A 69 9.98 29.61 10.42
CA LYS A 69 8.63 30.21 10.45
C LYS A 69 7.75 29.59 11.52
N GLU A 70 7.74 28.27 11.65
CA GLU A 70 6.99 27.56 12.69
C GLU A 70 7.45 27.94 14.10
N GLN A 71 8.77 27.96 14.35
CA GLN A 71 9.32 28.36 15.65
C GLN A 71 8.98 29.81 16.01
N LEU A 72 9.08 30.75 15.05
CA LEU A 72 8.70 32.14 15.26
C LEU A 72 7.20 32.28 15.56
N MET A 73 6.34 31.56 14.83
CA MET A 73 4.90 31.54 15.09
C MET A 73 4.58 30.97 16.47
N CYS A 74 5.24 29.88 16.88
CA CYS A 74 5.11 29.33 18.23
C CYS A 74 5.53 30.34 19.31
N LEU A 75 6.62 31.08 19.09
CA LEU A 75 7.07 32.13 20.00
C LEU A 75 5.99 33.21 20.17
N HIS A 76 5.44 33.72 19.06
CA HIS A 76 4.36 34.70 19.09
C HIS A 76 3.10 34.15 19.79
N ALA A 77 2.73 32.89 19.51
CA ALA A 77 1.58 32.24 20.15
C ALA A 77 1.73 32.12 21.67
N ARG A 78 2.92 31.77 22.18
CA ARG A 78 3.18 31.68 23.63
C ARG A 78 2.99 33.01 24.37
N HIS A 79 3.27 34.13 23.70
CA HIS A 79 3.04 35.46 24.25
C HIS A 79 1.58 35.93 24.14
N ALA A 80 0.85 35.47 23.12
CA ALA A 80 -0.50 35.93 22.82
C ALA A 80 -1.61 35.12 23.52
N LEU A 81 -1.39 33.83 23.79
CA LEU A 81 -2.38 32.92 24.35
C LEU A 81 -2.32 32.87 25.89
N SER A 82 -3.45 32.64 26.55
CA SER A 82 -3.50 32.43 28.00
C SER A 82 -2.88 31.08 28.40
N GLU A 83 -2.53 30.91 29.69
CA GLU A 83 -2.01 29.64 30.19
C GLU A 83 -2.97 28.46 29.94
N GLU A 84 -4.28 28.67 30.11
CA GLU A 84 -5.31 27.66 29.84
C GLU A 84 -5.33 27.24 28.36
N GLN A 85 -5.17 28.20 27.44
CA GLN A 85 -5.12 27.92 26.00
C GLN A 85 -3.84 27.19 25.58
N GLN A 86 -2.79 27.24 26.40
CA GLN A 86 -1.52 26.55 26.19
C GLN A 86 -1.44 25.21 26.96
N ASP A 87 -2.40 24.90 27.83
CA ASP A 87 -2.39 23.64 28.59
C ASP A 87 -2.90 22.46 27.75
N PHE A 88 -1.94 21.77 27.14
CA PHE A 88 -2.18 20.55 26.38
C PHE A 88 -1.95 19.27 27.19
N LYS A 89 -1.70 19.35 28.51
CA LYS A 89 -1.29 18.17 29.31
C LYS A 89 -2.28 17.02 29.20
N ARG A 90 -3.59 17.31 29.26
CA ARG A 90 -4.64 16.29 29.14
C ARG A 90 -4.69 15.67 27.74
N GLN A 91 -4.55 16.49 26.71
CA GLN A 91 -4.57 16.08 25.31
C GLN A 91 -3.36 15.20 25.00
N LEU A 92 -2.15 15.64 25.41
CA LEU A 92 -0.91 14.88 25.25
C LEU A 92 -0.96 13.55 26.01
N ALA A 93 -1.47 13.55 27.25
CA ALA A 93 -1.64 12.32 28.02
C ALA A 93 -2.68 11.37 27.41
N ALA A 94 -3.77 11.90 26.84
CA ALA A 94 -4.75 11.09 26.10
C ALA A 94 -4.14 10.51 24.82
N TYR A 95 -3.41 11.31 24.05
CA TYR A 95 -2.75 10.90 22.83
C TYR A 95 -1.69 9.82 23.10
N HIS A 96 -0.82 10.03 24.09
CA HIS A 96 0.17 9.04 24.53
C HIS A 96 -0.48 7.70 24.91
N ARG A 97 -1.57 7.73 25.70
CA ARG A 97 -2.32 6.50 26.04
C ARG A 97 -2.88 5.80 24.80
N SER A 98 -3.48 6.54 23.87
CA SER A 98 -4.00 5.96 22.64
C SER A 98 -2.91 5.32 21.77
N LEU A 99 -1.75 5.97 21.63
CA LEU A 99 -0.60 5.42 20.91
C LEU A 99 -0.08 4.13 21.55
N LEU A 100 0.06 4.12 22.88
CA LEU A 100 0.53 2.96 23.62
C LEU A 100 -0.42 1.76 23.44
N ILE A 101 -1.73 1.99 23.57
CA ILE A 101 -2.76 0.96 23.37
C ILE A 101 -2.75 0.46 21.92
N TYR A 102 -2.65 1.36 20.94
CA TYR A 102 -2.57 1.00 19.53
C TYR A 102 -1.36 0.11 19.23
N ASN A 103 -0.16 0.51 19.68
CA ASN A 103 1.06 -0.26 19.47
C ASN A 103 0.99 -1.63 20.13
N TYR A 104 0.45 -1.71 21.35
CA TYR A 104 0.25 -2.98 22.04
C TYR A 104 -0.68 -3.92 21.25
N ARG A 105 -1.84 -3.42 20.77
CA ARG A 105 -2.77 -4.21 19.96
C ARG A 105 -2.15 -4.66 18.65
N LYS A 106 -1.43 -3.76 17.97
CA LYS A 106 -0.74 -4.05 16.71
C LYS A 106 0.27 -5.17 16.87
N GLU A 107 1.08 -5.11 17.93
CA GLU A 107 2.11 -6.12 18.20
C GLU A 107 1.49 -7.47 18.55
N LEU A 108 0.43 -7.50 19.36
CA LEU A 108 -0.27 -8.75 19.67
C LEU A 108 -0.95 -9.37 18.45
N LEU A 109 -1.57 -8.57 17.59
CA LEU A 109 -2.13 -9.06 16.33
C LEU A 109 -1.04 -9.68 15.45
N ARG A 110 0.11 -9.01 15.31
CA ARG A 110 1.25 -9.52 14.53
C ARG A 110 1.72 -10.89 15.02
N GLN A 111 1.73 -11.10 16.33
CA GLN A 111 2.22 -12.34 16.93
C GLN A 111 1.20 -13.48 16.94
N LYS A 112 -0.10 -13.16 17.09
CA LYS A 112 -1.13 -14.15 17.45
C LYS A 112 -2.27 -14.31 16.46
N LEU A 113 -2.42 -13.40 15.49
CA LEU A 113 -3.52 -13.50 14.52
C LEU A 113 -3.22 -14.60 13.51
N ASP A 114 -4.11 -15.59 13.44
CA ASP A 114 -4.08 -16.57 12.36
C ASP A 114 -4.56 -15.94 11.05
N THR A 115 -3.65 -15.86 10.09
CA THR A 115 -3.87 -15.29 8.75
C THR A 115 -4.22 -16.34 7.70
N LEU A 116 -4.19 -17.64 8.05
CA LEU A 116 -4.56 -18.70 7.14
C LEU A 116 -6.09 -18.75 6.99
N VAL A 117 -6.57 -18.54 5.77
CA VAL A 117 -7.99 -18.67 5.42
C VAL A 117 -8.15 -19.89 4.51
N PRO A 118 -8.62 -21.05 5.04
CA PRO A 118 -8.78 -22.25 4.24
C PRO A 118 -9.91 -22.09 3.22
N GLU A 119 -9.76 -22.76 2.06
CA GLU A 119 -10.73 -22.71 0.96
C GLU A 119 -12.16 -23.09 1.39
N SER A 120 -12.30 -23.99 2.36
CA SER A 120 -13.60 -24.38 2.93
C SER A 120 -14.31 -23.23 3.65
N GLU A 121 -13.56 -22.37 4.34
CA GLU A 121 -14.10 -21.19 5.02
C GLU A 121 -14.53 -20.13 4.01
N ILE A 122 -13.73 -19.91 2.97
CA ILE A 122 -14.08 -19.00 1.86
C ILE A 122 -15.40 -19.45 1.22
N LYS A 123 -15.51 -20.74 0.86
CA LYS A 123 -16.72 -21.30 0.25
C LYS A 123 -17.93 -21.21 1.19
N SER A 124 -17.75 -21.52 2.47
CA SER A 124 -18.83 -21.41 3.46
C SER A 124 -19.30 -19.96 3.63
N TYR A 125 -18.36 -19.01 3.65
CA TYR A 125 -18.67 -17.59 3.75
C TYR A 125 -19.46 -17.13 2.51
N TYR A 126 -18.95 -17.45 1.33
CA TYR A 126 -19.57 -17.10 0.05
C TYR A 126 -21.01 -17.61 -0.03
N GLN A 127 -21.23 -18.91 0.25
CA GLN A 127 -22.55 -19.53 0.22
C GLN A 127 -23.56 -18.89 1.19
N LYS A 128 -23.10 -18.46 2.37
CA LYS A 128 -23.95 -17.78 3.36
C LYS A 128 -24.29 -16.34 2.98
N ASN A 129 -23.56 -15.74 2.05
CA ASN A 129 -23.64 -14.32 1.72
C ASN A 129 -23.85 -14.05 0.22
N LEU A 130 -24.37 -15.01 -0.55
CA LEU A 130 -24.54 -14.90 -2.02
C LEU A 130 -25.25 -13.61 -2.46
N ASN A 131 -26.25 -13.17 -1.70
CA ASN A 131 -27.01 -11.95 -2.00
C ASN A 131 -26.16 -10.66 -1.94
N ASN A 132 -25.00 -10.69 -1.28
CA ASN A 132 -24.08 -9.55 -1.21
C ASN A 132 -23.16 -9.46 -2.44
N TYR A 133 -23.21 -10.44 -3.34
CA TYR A 133 -22.32 -10.57 -4.49
C TYR A 133 -23.10 -10.51 -5.81
N LEU A 134 -24.22 -9.77 -5.85
CA LEU A 134 -24.92 -9.53 -7.10
C LEU A 134 -24.13 -8.53 -7.95
N LEU A 135 -23.93 -8.88 -9.22
CA LEU A 135 -23.15 -8.07 -10.15
C LEU A 135 -23.87 -6.76 -10.49
N GLU A 136 -23.15 -5.64 -10.38
CA GLU A 136 -23.66 -4.33 -10.79
C GLU A 136 -23.61 -4.11 -12.31
N HIS A 137 -22.70 -4.81 -12.98
CA HIS A 137 -22.45 -4.77 -14.42
C HIS A 137 -22.29 -6.19 -14.97
N ASP A 138 -22.46 -6.35 -16.27
CA ASP A 138 -22.05 -7.57 -16.96
C ASP A 138 -20.53 -7.76 -16.81
N ILE A 139 -20.11 -8.98 -16.52
CA ILE A 139 -18.70 -9.35 -16.51
C ILE A 139 -18.43 -10.34 -17.64
N ILE A 140 -17.24 -10.27 -18.22
CA ILE A 140 -16.83 -11.12 -19.33
C ILE A 140 -15.43 -11.68 -19.12
N LYS A 141 -15.18 -12.82 -19.76
CA LYS A 141 -13.86 -13.38 -20.06
C LYS A 141 -13.65 -13.35 -21.57
N GLY A 142 -12.40 -13.26 -22.02
CA GLY A 142 -12.10 -13.23 -23.45
C GLY A 142 -10.86 -12.43 -23.80
N SER A 143 -10.88 -11.81 -24.98
CA SER A 143 -9.77 -11.00 -25.46
C SER A 143 -10.23 -9.74 -26.20
N TYR A 144 -9.47 -8.67 -26.05
CA TYR A 144 -9.66 -7.39 -26.72
C TYR A 144 -8.40 -7.01 -27.48
N ILE A 145 -8.56 -6.64 -28.76
CA ILE A 145 -7.45 -6.26 -29.64
C ILE A 145 -7.80 -4.96 -30.35
N LYS A 146 -6.89 -3.99 -30.31
CA LYS A 146 -6.93 -2.74 -31.08
C LYS A 146 -5.72 -2.68 -32.00
N LEU A 147 -5.99 -2.75 -33.30
CA LEU A 147 -4.96 -2.72 -34.35
C LEU A 147 -5.07 -1.45 -35.19
N PRO A 148 -3.95 -0.86 -35.64
CA PRO A 148 -3.96 0.11 -36.73
C PRO A 148 -4.66 -0.47 -37.97
N ARG A 149 -5.38 0.36 -38.73
CA ARG A 149 -6.08 -0.11 -39.94
C ARG A 149 -5.15 -0.69 -41.01
N SER A 150 -3.89 -0.28 -41.02
CA SER A 150 -2.83 -0.76 -41.92
C SER A 150 -2.23 -2.11 -41.51
N ALA A 151 -2.59 -2.65 -40.33
CA ALA A 151 -2.02 -3.88 -39.83
C ALA A 151 -2.29 -5.06 -40.81
N PRO A 152 -1.30 -5.91 -41.11
CA PRO A 152 -1.44 -7.01 -42.07
C PRO A 152 -2.21 -8.20 -41.46
N ARG A 153 -2.37 -9.30 -42.21
CA ARG A 153 -2.82 -10.61 -41.68
C ARG A 153 -4.10 -10.60 -40.83
N ILE A 154 -5.04 -9.72 -41.17
CA ILE A 154 -6.27 -9.50 -40.40
C ILE A 154 -7.18 -10.72 -40.37
N ASN A 155 -7.14 -11.54 -41.42
CA ASN A 155 -7.96 -12.75 -41.47
C ASN A 155 -7.45 -13.80 -40.49
N GLU A 156 -6.13 -13.92 -40.35
CA GLU A 156 -5.46 -14.75 -39.37
C GLU A 156 -5.77 -14.27 -37.95
N VAL A 157 -5.67 -12.97 -37.68
CA VAL A 157 -6.09 -12.38 -36.38
C VAL A 157 -7.53 -12.76 -36.05
N ARG A 158 -8.45 -12.65 -37.01
CA ARG A 158 -9.87 -13.01 -36.81
C ARG A 158 -10.05 -14.51 -36.54
N GLN A 159 -9.20 -15.37 -37.09
CA GLN A 159 -9.24 -16.80 -36.84
C GLN A 159 -8.68 -17.11 -35.45
N TRP A 160 -7.48 -16.63 -35.15
CA TRP A 160 -6.79 -16.88 -33.89
C TRP A 160 -7.54 -16.33 -32.69
N SER A 161 -8.10 -15.11 -32.80
CA SER A 161 -8.87 -14.48 -31.71
C SER A 161 -10.13 -15.25 -31.31
N ARG A 162 -10.59 -16.19 -32.15
CA ARG A 162 -11.80 -16.99 -31.93
C ARG A 162 -11.47 -18.44 -31.54
N SER A 163 -10.18 -18.78 -31.51
CA SER A 163 -9.71 -20.13 -31.24
C SER A 163 -9.48 -20.32 -29.74
N ASN A 164 -9.71 -21.55 -29.27
CA ASN A 164 -9.33 -22.00 -27.93
C ASN A 164 -8.04 -22.84 -27.96
N GLY A 165 -7.38 -22.97 -29.12
CA GLY A 165 -6.15 -23.72 -29.27
C GLY A 165 -4.94 -22.93 -28.76
N GLU A 166 -4.05 -23.57 -27.99
CA GLU A 166 -2.85 -22.92 -27.45
C GLU A 166 -1.95 -22.35 -28.56
N ASP A 167 -1.80 -23.07 -29.68
CA ASP A 167 -0.99 -22.64 -30.82
C ASP A 167 -1.54 -21.36 -31.47
N ASP A 168 -2.85 -21.29 -31.70
CA ASP A 168 -3.50 -20.10 -32.27
C ASP A 168 -3.41 -18.90 -31.32
N LEU A 169 -3.56 -19.14 -30.00
CA LEU A 169 -3.41 -18.10 -28.99
C LEU A 169 -1.96 -17.61 -28.88
N ALA A 170 -0.97 -18.50 -29.04
CA ALA A 170 0.44 -18.12 -29.09
C ALA A 170 0.74 -17.22 -30.31
N GLU A 171 0.29 -17.63 -31.49
CA GLU A 171 0.42 -16.83 -32.72
C GLU A 171 -0.27 -15.46 -32.60
N LEU A 172 -1.44 -15.41 -31.96
CA LEU A 172 -2.15 -14.16 -31.70
C LEU A 172 -1.36 -13.23 -30.78
N ARG A 173 -0.78 -13.77 -29.69
CA ARG A 173 0.02 -13.00 -28.73
C ARG A 173 1.26 -12.44 -29.40
N ASP A 174 1.99 -13.27 -30.15
CA ASP A 174 3.19 -12.86 -30.88
C ASP A 174 2.86 -11.77 -31.90
N TYR A 175 1.81 -11.97 -32.70
CA TYR A 175 1.34 -10.95 -33.65
C TYR A 175 0.97 -9.62 -32.96
N CYS A 176 0.22 -9.70 -31.85
CA CYS A 176 -0.26 -8.51 -31.15
C CYS A 176 0.88 -7.76 -30.45
N SER A 177 1.93 -8.45 -30.00
CA SER A 177 3.13 -7.82 -29.43
C SER A 177 3.78 -6.84 -30.39
N ASP A 178 3.75 -7.13 -31.70
CA ASP A 178 4.38 -6.29 -32.72
C ASP A 178 3.43 -5.29 -33.38
N GLN A 179 2.16 -5.67 -33.55
CA GLN A 179 1.23 -4.96 -34.43
C GLN A 179 0.06 -4.27 -33.70
N ALA A 180 -0.22 -4.64 -32.45
CA ALA A 180 -1.35 -4.07 -31.72
C ALA A 180 -0.97 -2.79 -30.99
N GLU A 181 -1.86 -1.80 -31.05
CA GLU A 181 -1.77 -0.66 -30.14
C GLU A 181 -2.17 -1.08 -28.73
N LYS A 182 -3.17 -1.98 -28.63
CA LYS A 182 -3.59 -2.55 -27.36
C LYS A 182 -4.03 -3.99 -27.57
N PHE A 183 -3.58 -4.85 -26.67
CA PHE A 183 -4.01 -6.24 -26.59
C PHE A 183 -4.21 -6.60 -25.12
N SER A 184 -5.35 -7.19 -24.82
CA SER A 184 -5.70 -7.66 -23.47
C SER A 184 -6.29 -9.06 -23.61
N ASP A 185 -5.65 -10.04 -22.98
CA ASP A 185 -6.13 -11.41 -22.84
C ASP A 185 -6.56 -11.61 -21.39
N PHE A 186 -7.85 -11.79 -21.19
CA PHE A 186 -8.51 -11.91 -19.88
C PHE A 186 -9.39 -13.17 -19.88
N ASN A 187 -8.88 -14.26 -20.45
CA ASN A 187 -9.56 -15.55 -20.38
C ASN A 187 -9.51 -16.16 -18.96
N ASP A 188 -8.48 -15.84 -18.18
CA ASP A 188 -8.31 -16.35 -16.81
C ASP A 188 -8.93 -15.43 -15.74
N GLU A 189 -9.32 -14.20 -16.09
CA GLU A 189 -9.80 -13.18 -15.15
C GLU A 189 -11.12 -12.56 -15.63
N TRP A 190 -12.08 -12.41 -14.72
CA TRP A 190 -13.32 -11.71 -15.02
C TRP A 190 -13.09 -10.20 -15.02
N ILE A 191 -13.57 -9.52 -16.05
CA ILE A 191 -13.54 -8.07 -16.13
C ILE A 191 -14.93 -7.48 -16.31
N ASP A 192 -15.13 -6.29 -15.75
CA ASP A 192 -16.33 -5.49 -15.96
C ASP A 192 -16.42 -5.07 -17.44
N PHE A 193 -17.53 -5.43 -18.09
CA PHE A 193 -17.78 -5.04 -19.48
C PHE A 193 -17.69 -3.52 -19.74
N PRO A 194 -18.11 -2.63 -18.79
CA PRO A 194 -17.85 -1.20 -18.89
C PRO A 194 -16.39 -0.83 -19.23
N ALA A 195 -15.40 -1.53 -18.68
CA ALA A 195 -13.99 -1.27 -18.92
C ALA A 195 -13.59 -1.48 -20.40
N ILE A 196 -14.23 -2.44 -21.08
CA ILE A 196 -14.01 -2.69 -22.51
C ILE A 196 -14.87 -1.76 -23.37
N SER A 197 -16.14 -1.59 -23.03
CA SER A 197 -17.09 -0.82 -23.85
C SER A 197 -16.71 0.67 -23.98
N GLN A 198 -16.01 1.25 -23.00
CA GLN A 198 -15.50 2.63 -23.08
C GLN A 198 -14.44 2.81 -24.17
N GLU A 199 -13.71 1.74 -24.50
CA GLU A 199 -12.65 1.73 -25.52
C GLU A 199 -13.11 1.15 -26.87
N PHE A 200 -14.33 0.65 -26.95
CA PHE A 200 -14.86 0.00 -28.14
C PHE A 200 -15.80 0.97 -28.87
N PRO A 201 -15.52 1.37 -30.14
CA PRO A 201 -16.30 2.38 -30.85
C PRO A 201 -17.59 1.78 -31.44
N MET A 202 -18.38 1.13 -30.59
CA MET A 202 -19.71 0.64 -30.88
C MET A 202 -20.54 0.74 -29.60
N GLN A 203 -21.66 1.46 -29.69
CA GLN A 203 -22.60 1.53 -28.58
C GLN A 203 -23.45 0.25 -28.54
N ILE A 204 -23.35 -0.48 -27.43
CA ILE A 204 -24.10 -1.71 -27.20
C ILE A 204 -25.25 -1.44 -26.25
N TYR A 205 -26.47 -1.43 -26.79
CA TYR A 205 -27.70 -1.29 -26.02
C TYR A 205 -28.08 -2.65 -25.41
N GLN A 206 -28.51 -2.66 -24.15
CA GLN A 206 -28.83 -3.87 -23.40
C GLN A 206 -27.69 -4.92 -23.43
N PRO A 207 -26.51 -4.62 -22.87
CA PRO A 207 -25.33 -5.50 -22.92
C PRO A 207 -25.62 -6.96 -22.56
N SER A 208 -26.35 -7.22 -21.47
CA SER A 208 -26.69 -8.58 -21.04
C SER A 208 -27.42 -9.41 -22.09
N ARG A 209 -28.30 -8.78 -22.89
CA ARG A 209 -28.97 -9.47 -23.99
C ARG A 209 -28.06 -9.63 -25.19
N TYR A 210 -27.28 -8.60 -25.51
CA TYR A 210 -26.44 -8.58 -26.70
C TYR A 210 -25.28 -9.59 -26.59
N LEU A 211 -24.54 -9.58 -25.48
CA LEU A 211 -23.35 -10.41 -25.25
C LEU A 211 -23.69 -11.90 -25.12
N ARG A 212 -24.94 -12.22 -24.76
CA ARG A 212 -25.46 -13.60 -24.74
C ARG A 212 -25.43 -14.27 -26.11
N TYR A 213 -25.69 -13.52 -27.18
CA TYR A 213 -25.77 -14.06 -28.55
C TYR A 213 -24.60 -13.66 -29.45
N ASN A 214 -23.79 -12.66 -29.04
CA ASN A 214 -22.68 -12.14 -29.83
C ASN A 214 -21.38 -12.32 -29.07
N LYS A 215 -20.66 -13.40 -29.37
CA LYS A 215 -19.36 -13.72 -28.77
C LYS A 215 -18.17 -13.10 -29.49
N ASN A 216 -18.38 -12.63 -30.72
CA ASN A 216 -17.34 -12.08 -31.57
C ASN A 216 -17.81 -10.74 -32.13
N LEU A 217 -17.22 -9.66 -31.64
CA LEU A 217 -17.52 -8.31 -32.11
C LEU A 217 -16.31 -7.76 -32.86
N GLU A 218 -16.58 -7.13 -33.99
CA GLU A 218 -15.57 -6.46 -34.80
C GLU A 218 -16.13 -5.10 -35.23
N THR A 219 -15.35 -4.04 -35.02
CA THR A 219 -15.68 -2.70 -35.49
C THR A 219 -14.42 -1.98 -35.96
N LYS A 220 -14.59 -0.84 -36.63
CA LYS A 220 -13.49 -0.01 -37.14
C LYS A 220 -13.86 1.45 -37.10
N ASP A 221 -12.88 2.30 -36.87
CA ASP A 221 -13.00 3.75 -37.05
C ASP A 221 -12.07 4.24 -38.17
N SER A 222 -11.68 5.51 -38.16
CA SER A 222 -10.78 6.08 -39.16
C SER A 222 -9.35 5.54 -39.07
N LEU A 223 -8.88 5.18 -37.87
CA LEU A 223 -7.48 4.86 -37.57
C LEU A 223 -7.28 3.38 -37.20
N TYR A 224 -8.27 2.76 -36.55
CA TYR A 224 -8.13 1.45 -35.92
C TYR A 224 -9.23 0.46 -36.33
N ARG A 225 -8.91 -0.82 -36.16
CA ARG A 225 -9.84 -1.94 -36.13
C ARG A 225 -9.79 -2.58 -34.75
N TYR A 226 -10.97 -2.93 -34.25
CA TYR A 226 -11.18 -3.44 -32.91
C TYR A 226 -11.80 -4.83 -32.99
N PHE A 227 -11.27 -5.75 -32.19
CA PHE A 227 -11.81 -7.09 -32.01
C PHE A 227 -12.09 -7.30 -30.53
N LEU A 228 -13.26 -7.86 -30.24
CA LEU A 228 -13.61 -8.35 -28.93
C LEU A 228 -14.13 -9.78 -29.08
N HIS A 229 -13.39 -10.72 -28.53
CA HIS A 229 -13.85 -12.09 -28.34
C HIS A 229 -14.30 -12.27 -26.89
N ILE A 230 -15.44 -12.92 -26.70
CA ILE A 230 -16.02 -13.20 -25.40
C ILE A 230 -16.07 -14.73 -25.27
N SER A 231 -15.26 -15.28 -24.38
CA SER A 231 -15.26 -16.70 -24.06
C SER A 231 -16.36 -17.03 -23.06
N ASP A 232 -16.51 -16.21 -22.01
CA ASP A 232 -17.54 -16.36 -20.99
C ASP A 232 -18.20 -15.03 -20.62
N HIS A 233 -19.43 -15.08 -20.12
CA HIS A 233 -20.26 -13.91 -19.80
C HIS A 233 -21.23 -14.24 -18.66
N ILE A 234 -21.22 -13.40 -17.61
CA ILE A 234 -22.22 -13.43 -16.55
C ILE A 234 -22.94 -12.07 -16.54
N PRO A 235 -24.27 -12.04 -16.66
CA PRO A 235 -24.99 -10.80 -16.78
C PRO A 235 -25.12 -10.06 -15.44
N LYS A 236 -25.34 -8.75 -15.55
CA LYS A 236 -25.73 -7.92 -14.42
C LYS A 236 -26.89 -8.55 -13.64
N GLY A 237 -26.82 -8.48 -12.31
CA GLY A 237 -27.85 -8.96 -11.40
C GLY A 237 -27.76 -10.46 -11.09
N GLU A 238 -26.89 -11.21 -11.78
CA GLU A 238 -26.51 -12.55 -11.34
C GLU A 238 -25.41 -12.50 -10.28
N THR A 239 -25.17 -13.63 -9.60
CA THR A 239 -24.15 -13.71 -8.56
C THR A 239 -22.76 -13.80 -9.17
N ALA A 240 -21.87 -12.92 -8.72
CA ALA A 240 -20.46 -12.89 -9.08
C ALA A 240 -19.80 -14.24 -8.75
N PRO A 241 -19.01 -14.83 -9.66
CA PRO A 241 -18.36 -16.10 -9.43
C PRO A 241 -17.36 -15.98 -8.28
N LEU A 242 -17.15 -17.07 -7.54
CA LEU A 242 -16.30 -17.08 -6.34
C LEU A 242 -14.90 -16.54 -6.62
N GLU A 243 -14.33 -16.88 -7.78
CA GLU A 243 -12.99 -16.44 -8.18
C GLU A 243 -12.85 -14.92 -8.30
N LEU A 244 -13.91 -14.21 -8.70
CA LEU A 244 -13.90 -12.75 -8.80
C LEU A 244 -13.87 -12.07 -7.42
N VAL A 245 -14.55 -12.66 -6.43
CA VAL A 245 -14.75 -12.06 -5.09
C VAL A 245 -13.91 -12.72 -4.00
N LYS A 246 -13.02 -13.65 -4.37
CA LYS A 246 -12.26 -14.48 -3.43
C LYS A 246 -11.39 -13.65 -2.48
N GLU A 247 -10.61 -12.72 -3.05
CA GLU A 247 -9.70 -11.87 -2.27
C GLU A 247 -10.48 -10.94 -1.32
N ASP A 248 -11.61 -10.41 -1.76
CA ASP A 248 -12.49 -9.61 -0.91
C ASP A 248 -13.03 -10.43 0.26
N ILE A 249 -13.44 -11.67 0.02
CA ILE A 249 -13.90 -12.59 1.08
C ILE A 249 -12.78 -12.86 2.08
N ILE A 250 -11.56 -13.14 1.61
CA ILE A 250 -10.38 -13.35 2.48
C ILE A 250 -10.16 -12.11 3.36
N ASN A 251 -10.15 -10.93 2.76
CA ASN A 251 -9.97 -9.67 3.48
C ASN A 251 -11.06 -9.43 4.53
N ILE A 252 -12.33 -9.74 4.20
CA ILE A 252 -13.44 -9.63 5.15
C ILE A 252 -13.25 -10.59 6.32
N ILE A 253 -12.90 -11.85 6.06
CA ILE A 253 -12.68 -12.86 7.11
C ILE A 253 -11.53 -12.42 8.04
N LEU A 254 -10.40 -11.99 7.48
CA LEU A 254 -9.25 -11.52 8.25
C LEU A 254 -9.61 -10.29 9.11
N ASN A 255 -10.37 -9.35 8.54
CA ASN A 255 -10.85 -8.19 9.29
C ASN A 255 -11.79 -8.57 10.43
N LYS A 256 -12.69 -9.55 10.22
CA LYS A 256 -13.55 -10.07 11.30
C LYS A 256 -12.71 -10.69 12.43
N ARG A 257 -11.75 -11.56 12.10
CA ARG A 257 -10.83 -12.15 13.08
C ARG A 257 -10.05 -11.09 13.86
N LYS A 258 -9.56 -10.04 13.19
CA LYS A 258 -8.88 -8.91 13.83
C LYS A 258 -9.77 -8.19 14.83
N LEU A 259 -11.01 -7.86 14.45
CA LEU A 259 -11.95 -7.18 15.33
C LEU A 259 -12.32 -8.04 16.54
N ASP A 260 -12.56 -9.34 16.32
CA ASP A 260 -12.88 -10.28 17.40
C ASP A 260 -11.71 -10.48 18.36
N PHE A 261 -10.48 -10.57 17.85
CA PHE A 261 -9.26 -10.63 18.65
C PHE A 261 -9.12 -9.41 19.56
N ILE A 262 -9.30 -8.19 19.02
CA ILE A 262 -9.21 -6.95 19.81
C ILE A 262 -10.28 -6.95 20.91
N ARG A 263 -11.52 -7.34 20.58
CA ARG A 263 -12.62 -7.39 21.56
C ARG A 263 -12.32 -8.39 22.68
N GLN A 264 -11.81 -9.57 22.34
CA GLN A 264 -11.44 -10.59 23.32
C GLN A 264 -10.27 -10.14 24.21
N LEU A 265 -9.27 -9.47 23.63
CA LEU A 265 -8.13 -8.91 24.35
C LEU A 265 -8.59 -7.87 25.38
N GLU A 266 -9.46 -6.94 24.99
CA GLU A 266 -9.99 -5.92 25.92
C GLU A 266 -10.73 -6.57 27.10
N GLN A 267 -11.59 -7.54 26.81
CA GLN A 267 -12.30 -8.27 27.86
C GLN A 267 -11.36 -9.08 28.76
N GLN A 268 -10.32 -9.69 28.20
CA GLN A 268 -9.33 -10.42 28.97
C GLN A 268 -8.57 -9.48 29.91
N VAL A 269 -8.04 -8.37 29.42
CA VAL A 269 -7.33 -7.37 30.24
C VAL A 269 -8.23 -6.85 31.36
N TYR A 270 -9.51 -6.59 31.08
CA TYR A 270 -10.45 -6.16 32.10
C TYR A 270 -10.69 -7.24 33.17
N ARG A 271 -10.92 -8.49 32.77
CA ARG A 271 -11.09 -9.62 33.71
C ARG A 271 -9.85 -9.87 34.55
N GLU A 272 -8.66 -9.77 33.94
CA GLU A 272 -7.39 -9.86 34.67
C GLU A 272 -7.29 -8.75 35.72
N GLY A 273 -7.65 -7.52 35.35
CA GLY A 273 -7.72 -6.39 36.26
C GLY A 273 -8.63 -6.63 37.46
N ILE A 274 -9.80 -7.23 37.24
CA ILE A 274 -10.70 -7.67 38.33
C ILE A 274 -10.01 -8.71 39.21
N SER A 275 -9.50 -9.79 38.59
CA SER A 275 -8.94 -10.93 39.34
C SER A 275 -7.73 -10.55 40.21
N ARG A 276 -7.01 -9.50 39.82
CA ARG A 276 -5.81 -9.00 40.49
C ARG A 276 -6.09 -7.74 41.34
N ASN A 277 -7.36 -7.34 41.50
CA ASN A 277 -7.76 -6.13 42.22
C ASN A 277 -6.97 -4.88 41.77
N GLN A 278 -6.81 -4.69 40.46
CA GLN A 278 -5.99 -3.61 39.87
C GLN A 278 -6.73 -2.28 39.73
N PHE A 279 -8.03 -2.23 40.00
CA PHE A 279 -8.80 -0.99 39.93
C PHE A 279 -9.93 -0.97 40.96
N GLU A 280 -10.31 0.24 41.34
CA GLU A 280 -11.48 0.54 42.17
C GLU A 280 -12.35 1.57 41.45
N ILE A 281 -13.66 1.47 41.61
CA ILE A 281 -14.62 2.43 41.07
C ILE A 281 -15.25 3.17 42.25
N TYR A 282 -14.90 4.43 42.43
CA TYR A 282 -15.55 5.32 43.38
C TYR A 282 -16.90 5.76 42.80
N LYS A 283 -17.98 5.61 43.58
CA LYS A 283 -19.33 6.07 43.25
C LYS A 283 -19.68 7.30 44.08
#